data_AF-A0A2E4RNW3-F1
#
_entry.id   AF-A0A2E4RNW3-F1
#
_cell.length_a   1.000
_cell.length_b   1.000
_cell.length_c   1.000
_cell.angle_alpha   90.00
_cell.angle_beta   90.00
_cell.angle_gamma   90.00
#
_symmetry.space_group_name_H-M   'P 1'
#
loop_
_entity.id
_entity.type
_entity.pdbx_description
1 polymer ?
#
loop_
_entity_poly.entity_id
_entity_poly.type
_entity_poly.pdbx_seq_one_letter_code
_entity_poly.pdbx_strand_id
1 'polypeptide(L)'
;MSTVTEQHNTHGDDHADHGLTDLGYIKIAIFLAVITAVEVVFSYTQDQLGAAFLPGLLILMAVKFFMVLLYFMHLKFDSKLFSLMFYIGLVLAVGCYAVFLATLHFFQS
;
A
#
# COMPACT_ATOMS: atom_id res chain seq x y z
N MET A 1 -41.08 9.72 50.57
CA MET A 1 -41.95 9.54 49.40
C MET A 1 -41.04 9.16 48.23
N SER A 2 -41.21 7.95 47.69
CA SER A 2 -40.35 7.36 46.67
C SER A 2 -40.65 7.89 45.26
N THR A 3 -39.58 8.00 44.46
CA THR A 3 -39.46 7.76 43.01
C THR A 3 -40.58 8.24 42.07
N VAL A 4 -40.24 9.19 41.19
CA VAL A 4 -40.73 9.21 39.81
C VAL A 4 -39.53 9.32 38.88
N THR A 5 -39.34 8.25 38.12
CA THR A 5 -38.55 8.15 36.91
C THR A 5 -39.10 9.11 35.86
N GLU A 6 -38.30 10.06 35.39
CA GLU A 6 -38.51 10.65 34.06
C GLU A 6 -37.36 10.21 33.16
N GLN A 7 -37.56 9.05 32.52
CA GLN A 7 -36.92 8.75 31.25
C GLN A 7 -37.53 9.68 30.21
N HIS A 8 -36.77 10.68 29.78
CA HIS A 8 -37.07 11.40 28.56
C HIS A 8 -36.15 10.88 27.46
N ASN A 9 -36.62 9.84 26.76
CA ASN A 9 -36.16 9.51 25.42
C ASN A 9 -36.77 10.55 24.46
N THR A 10 -35.96 11.47 23.95
CA THR A 10 -36.23 12.11 22.66
C THR A 10 -35.17 11.70 21.67
N HIS A 11 -35.66 11.07 20.62
CA HIS A 11 -34.94 10.82 19.39
C HIS A 11 -34.57 12.18 18.79
N GLY A 12 -33.27 12.44 18.72
CA GLY A 12 -32.70 13.46 17.84
C GLY A 12 -32.08 12.75 16.67
N ASP A 13 -32.78 12.81 15.55
CA ASP A 13 -32.31 12.54 14.21
C ASP A 13 -30.94 13.19 13.90
N ASP A 14 -30.29 12.64 12.88
CA ASP A 14 -29.33 13.34 12.01
C ASP A 14 -27.93 13.65 12.55
N HIS A 15 -27.07 12.62 12.63
CA HIS A 15 -25.65 12.77 12.26
C HIS A 15 -25.14 11.54 11.48
N ALA A 16 -25.87 11.18 10.42
CA ALA A 16 -25.44 10.23 9.41
C ALA A 16 -24.65 10.92 8.28
N ASP A 17 -23.65 11.76 8.59
CA ASP A 17 -22.76 12.31 7.55
C ASP A 17 -21.56 13.06 8.16
N HIS A 18 -20.48 12.36 8.52
CA HIS A 18 -19.15 12.96 8.65
C HIS A 18 -18.04 11.91 8.47
N GLY A 19 -17.51 11.83 7.25
CA GLY A 19 -16.13 11.42 6.99
C GLY A 19 -15.96 10.03 6.38
N LEU A 20 -15.55 10.00 5.11
CA LEU A 20 -14.96 8.86 4.41
C LEU A 20 -13.67 8.41 5.13
N THR A 21 -13.75 7.58 6.17
CA THR A 21 -12.62 7.44 7.12
C THR A 21 -12.34 5.97 7.45
N ASP A 22 -11.07 5.55 7.38
CA ASP A 22 -10.48 4.26 7.76
C ASP A 22 -10.93 2.97 7.05
N LEU A 23 -12.23 2.72 6.85
CA LEU A 23 -12.72 1.43 6.31
C LEU A 23 -12.27 1.17 4.86
N GLY A 24 -12.00 2.21 4.08
CA GLY A 24 -11.42 2.06 2.73
C GLY A 24 -9.97 1.55 2.80
N TYR A 25 -9.16 2.16 3.66
CA TYR A 25 -7.76 1.77 3.87
C TYR A 25 -7.64 0.38 4.45
N ILE A 26 -8.51 -0.01 5.38
CA ILE A 26 -8.52 -1.37 5.94
C ILE A 26 -8.78 -2.43 4.87
N LYS A 27 -9.68 -2.18 3.92
CA LYS A 27 -9.94 -3.09 2.79
C LYS A 27 -8.70 -3.24 1.89
N ILE A 28 -8.00 -2.14 1.64
CA ILE A 28 -6.76 -2.15 0.87
C ILE A 28 -5.66 -2.91 1.63
N ALA A 29 -5.60 -2.79 2.96
CA ALA A 29 -4.64 -3.51 3.81
C ALA A 29 -4.85 -5.02 3.70
N ILE A 30 -6.11 -5.45 3.83
CA ILE A 30 -6.50 -6.85 3.72
C ILE A 30 -6.18 -7.38 2.33
N PHE A 31 -6.46 -6.62 1.27
CA PHE A 31 -6.11 -7.01 -0.10
C PHE A 31 -4.60 -7.19 -0.28
N LEU A 32 -3.79 -6.25 0.25
CA LEU A 32 -2.33 -6.31 0.20
C LEU A 32 -1.78 -7.50 1.00
N ALA A 33 -2.39 -7.82 2.14
CA ALA A 33 -2.08 -8.98 2.95
C ALA A 33 -2.42 -10.29 2.21
N VAL A 34 -3.56 -10.35 1.51
CA VAL A 34 -3.95 -11.51 0.68
C VAL A 34 -2.97 -11.71 -0.47
N ILE A 35 -2.61 -10.66 -1.22
CA ILE A 35 -1.58 -10.75 -2.26
C ILE A 35 -0.26 -11.27 -1.66
N THR A 36 0.07 -10.85 -0.43
CA THR A 36 1.28 -11.29 0.24
C THR A 36 1.25 -12.75 0.65
N ALA A 37 0.14 -13.23 1.20
CA ALA A 37 -0.04 -14.65 1.49
C ALA A 37 0.01 -15.49 0.20
N VAL A 38 -0.65 -15.04 -0.87
CA VAL A 38 -0.60 -15.71 -2.17
C VAL A 38 0.83 -15.77 -2.71
N GLU A 39 1.58 -14.68 -2.67
CA GLU A 39 2.98 -14.68 -3.11
C GLU A 39 3.83 -15.65 -2.29
N VAL A 40 3.69 -15.67 -0.96
CA VAL A 40 4.45 -16.58 -0.10
C VAL A 40 4.16 -18.04 -0.48
N VAL A 41 2.89 -18.41 -0.65
CA VAL A 41 2.51 -19.77 -1.08
C VAL A 41 3.06 -20.08 -2.48
N PHE A 42 2.95 -19.14 -3.42
CA PHE A 42 3.50 -19.28 -4.76
C PHE A 42 5.03 -19.42 -4.74
N SER A 43 5.70 -18.72 -3.83
CA SER A 43 7.14 -18.81 -3.56
C SER A 43 7.57 -20.10 -2.87
N TYR A 44 6.66 -20.91 -2.33
CA TYR A 44 6.96 -22.27 -1.91
C TYR A 44 6.74 -23.30 -3.02
N THR A 45 6.03 -22.92 -4.09
CA THR A 45 5.67 -23.81 -5.22
C THR A 45 6.56 -23.55 -6.45
N GLN A 46 7.81 -23.12 -6.23
CA GLN A 46 8.74 -22.58 -7.23
C GLN A 46 9.13 -23.61 -8.31
N ASP A 47 9.08 -24.90 -7.98
CA ASP A 47 9.58 -26.01 -8.82
C ASP A 47 8.88 -26.14 -10.18
N GLN A 48 7.70 -25.54 -10.35
CA GLN A 48 6.89 -25.70 -11.57
C GLN A 48 7.06 -24.57 -12.60
N LEU A 49 7.71 -23.45 -12.23
CA LEU A 49 7.68 -22.20 -13.03
C LEU A 49 9.03 -21.80 -13.65
N GLY A 50 10.11 -22.54 -13.37
CA GLY A 50 11.41 -22.34 -14.01
C GLY A 50 11.90 -20.88 -13.98
N ALA A 51 12.52 -20.41 -15.07
CA ALA A 51 13.14 -19.08 -15.17
C ALA A 51 12.15 -17.90 -15.08
N ALA A 52 10.84 -18.14 -15.26
CA ALA A 52 9.81 -17.10 -15.18
C ALA A 52 9.39 -16.77 -13.74
N PHE A 53 9.79 -17.60 -12.77
CA PHE A 53 9.49 -17.40 -11.35
C PHE A 53 10.09 -16.09 -10.80
N LEU A 54 11.36 -15.82 -11.11
CA LEU A 54 12.10 -14.66 -10.62
C LEU A 54 11.49 -13.32 -11.08
N PRO A 55 11.20 -13.09 -12.38
CA PRO A 55 10.54 -11.85 -12.81
C PRO A 55 9.11 -11.73 -12.27
N GLY A 56 8.38 -12.84 -12.09
CA GLY A 56 7.04 -12.84 -11.50
C GLY A 56 7.03 -12.33 -10.05
N LEU A 57 7.97 -12.80 -9.22
CA LEU A 57 8.13 -12.31 -7.85
C LEU A 57 8.52 -10.82 -7.82
N LEU A 58 9.43 -10.42 -8.71
CA LEU A 58 9.90 -9.03 -8.79
C LEU A 58 8.76 -8.06 -9.15
N ILE A 59 7.87 -8.46 -10.07
CA ILE A 59 6.67 -7.70 -10.42
C ILE A 59 5.70 -7.62 -9.23
N LEU A 60 5.44 -8.73 -8.53
CA LEU A 60 4.56 -8.72 -7.35
C LEU A 60 5.09 -7.81 -6.23
N MET A 61 6.41 -7.83 -5.99
CA MET A 61 7.09 -6.92 -5.07
C MET A 61 6.89 -5.45 -5.47
N ALA A 62 7.07 -5.12 -6.75
CA ALA A 62 6.85 -3.77 -7.26
C ALA A 62 5.39 -3.31 -7.08
N VAL A 63 4.42 -4.17 -7.43
CA VAL A 63 2.99 -3.87 -7.29
C VAL A 63 2.63 -3.56 -5.84
N LYS A 64 3.09 -4.38 -4.89
CA LYS A 64 2.87 -4.13 -3.46
C LYS A 64 3.51 -2.83 -3.01
N PHE A 65 4.73 -2.56 -3.44
CA PHE A 65 5.43 -1.32 -3.14
C PHE A 65 4.60 -0.10 -3.58
N PHE A 66 4.14 -0.05 -4.83
CA PHE A 66 3.29 1.05 -5.29
C PHE A 66 1.96 1.13 -4.55
N MET A 67 1.34 -0.01 -4.22
CA MET A 67 0.08 -0.02 -3.49
C MET A 67 0.24 0.52 -2.05
N VAL A 68 1.35 0.19 -1.38
CA VAL A 68 1.71 0.75 -0.08
C VAL A 68 1.98 2.25 -0.19
N LEU A 69 2.70 2.70 -1.22
CA LEU A 69 3.01 4.12 -1.39
C LEU A 69 1.78 4.99 -1.65
N LEU A 70 0.91 4.55 -2.56
CA LEU A 70 -0.26 5.33 -2.98
C LEU A 70 -1.35 5.36 -1.91
N TYR A 71 -1.52 4.26 -1.17
CA TYR A 71 -2.64 4.11 -0.23
C TYR A 71 -2.20 4.16 1.24
N PHE A 72 -1.12 3.48 1.65
CA PHE A 72 -0.69 3.48 3.07
C PHE A 72 0.19 4.67 3.44
N MET A 73 1.00 5.16 2.51
CA MET A 73 1.75 6.42 2.68
C MET A 73 0.93 7.64 2.25
N HIS A 74 -0.40 7.60 2.30
CA HIS A 74 -1.25 8.80 2.21
C HIS A 74 -1.12 9.66 0.91
N LEU A 75 -0.23 9.36 -0.04
CA LEU A 75 0.08 10.19 -1.22
C LEU A 75 -1.15 10.51 -2.08
N LYS A 76 -2.14 9.61 -2.12
CA LYS A 76 -3.38 9.83 -2.86
C LYS A 76 -4.29 10.89 -2.23
N PHE A 77 -4.15 11.13 -0.92
CA PHE A 77 -4.98 12.04 -0.13
C PHE A 77 -4.19 13.22 0.45
N ASP A 78 -2.87 13.23 0.28
CA ASP A 78 -1.98 14.32 0.69
C ASP A 78 -1.72 15.35 -0.43
N SER A 79 -1.15 16.48 -0.04
CA SER A 79 -0.71 17.55 -0.95
C SER A 79 0.33 17.04 -1.96
N LYS A 80 0.24 17.53 -3.20
CA LYS A 80 1.13 17.14 -4.32
C LYS A 80 2.62 17.29 -4.00
N LEU A 81 2.98 18.08 -2.99
CA LEU A 81 4.35 18.31 -2.54
C LEU A 81 4.99 17.05 -1.92
N PHE A 82 4.25 16.28 -1.11
CA PHE A 82 4.75 15.01 -0.55
C PHE A 82 4.89 13.94 -1.62
N SER A 83 3.93 13.85 -2.54
CA SER A 83 4.04 12.98 -3.72
C SER A 83 5.25 13.35 -4.58
N LEU A 84 5.50 14.64 -4.80
CA LEU A 84 6.60 15.13 -5.62
C LEU A 84 7.97 14.77 -5.01
N MET A 85 8.18 15.05 -3.72
CA MET A 85 9.45 14.70 -3.06
C MET A 85 9.73 13.21 -3.09
N PHE A 86 8.69 12.38 -2.91
CA PHE A 86 8.82 10.94 -3.01
C PHE A 86 9.20 10.49 -4.43
N TYR A 87 8.55 11.01 -5.46
CA TYR A 87 8.87 10.70 -6.85
C TYR A 87 10.28 11.15 -7.24
N ILE A 88 10.75 12.31 -6.76
CA ILE A 88 12.13 12.76 -6.96
C ILE A 88 13.11 11.76 -6.34
N GLY A 89 12.84 11.29 -5.12
CA GLY A 89 13.63 10.25 -4.47
C GLY A 89 13.63 8.92 -5.23
N LEU A 90 12.48 8.51 -5.77
CA LEU A 90 12.35 7.30 -6.57
C LEU A 90 13.13 7.40 -7.89
N VAL A 91 13.01 8.52 -8.60
CA VAL A 91 13.77 8.77 -9.85
C VAL A 91 15.27 8.82 -9.55
N LEU A 92 15.67 9.49 -8.47
CA LEU A 92 17.07 9.55 -8.05
C LEU A 92 17.61 8.15 -7.71
N ALA A 93 16.86 7.32 -6.99
CA ALA A 93 17.26 5.97 -6.62
C ALA A 93 17.45 5.08 -7.86
N VAL A 94 16.49 5.09 -8.78
CA VAL A 94 16.57 4.35 -10.05
C VAL A 94 17.74 4.87 -10.90
N GLY A 95 17.93 6.20 -10.95
CA GLY A 95 19.03 6.83 -11.67
C GLY A 95 20.40 6.43 -11.11
N CYS A 96 20.60 6.51 -9.79
CA CYS A 96 21.83 6.07 -9.13
C CYS A 96 22.11 4.58 -9.39
N TYR A 97 21.08 3.73 -9.30
CA TYR A 97 21.22 2.30 -9.59
C TYR A 97 21.59 2.04 -11.05
N ALA A 98 20.97 2.75 -12.00
CA ALA A 98 21.31 2.64 -13.42
C ALA A 98 22.74 3.11 -13.71
N VAL A 99 23.20 4.20 -13.11
CA VAL A 99 24.58 4.69 -13.23
C VAL A 99 25.57 3.68 -12.62
N PHE A 100 25.23 3.10 -11.47
CA PHE A 100 26.03 2.07 -10.83
C PHE A 100 26.14 0.82 -11.73
N LEU A 101 25.03 0.33 -12.28
CA LEU A 101 25.03 -0.80 -13.23
C LEU A 101 25.79 -0.49 -14.52
N ALA A 102 25.65 0.71 -15.08
CA ALA A 102 26.38 1.14 -16.26
C ALA A 102 27.89 1.17 -16.01
N THR A 103 28.29 1.64 -14.82
CA THR A 103 29.67 1.60 -14.34
C THR A 103 30.13 0.14 -14.24
N LEU A 104 29.43 -0.72 -13.50
CA LEU A 104 29.83 -2.12 -13.36
C LEU A 104 29.92 -2.87 -14.69
N HIS A 105 28.97 -2.68 -15.60
CA HIS A 105 29.02 -3.31 -16.93
C HIS A 105 30.22 -2.82 -17.75
N PHE A 106 30.56 -1.54 -17.67
CA PHE A 106 31.73 -0.96 -18.34
C PHE A 106 33.06 -1.46 -17.74
N PHE A 107 33.10 -1.79 -16.45
CA PHE A 107 34.29 -2.32 -15.77
C PHE A 107 34.38 -3.87 -15.77
N GLN A 108 33.31 -4.57 -16.15
CA GLN A 108 33.27 -6.03 -16.31
C GLN A 108 33.47 -6.49 -17.76
N SER A 109 33.50 -5.57 -18.74
CA SER A 109 33.89 -5.82 -20.15
C SER A 109 35.36 -5.48 -20.37
#